data_AF-A0A2S6U203-F1
#
_entry.id   AF-A0A2S6U203-F1
#
_cell.length_a   1.000
_cell.length_b   1.000
_cell.length_c   1.000
_cell.angle_alpha   90.00
_cell.angle_beta   90.00
_cell.angle_gamma   90.00
#
_symmetry.space_group_name_H-M   'P 1'
#
loop_
_entity.id
_entity.type
_entity.pdbx_description
1 polymer ?
#
loop_
_entity_poly.entity_id
_entity_poly.type
_entity_poly.pdbx_seq_one_letter_code
_entity_poly.pdbx_strand_id
1 'polypeptide(L)'
;ALPMALLRPLSGSGAYGILASIIQDPATGPDTYIGYLVSTFQGSTETTFYVLAVYFGAVQIRRVRHALAAALTADLAGIVAAVAITAYLFG
;
A
#
# COMPACT_ATOMS: atom_id res chain seq x y z
N ALA A 1 -1.45 7.96 -7.42
CA ALA A 1 -0.55 6.85 -7.01
C ALA A 1 0.35 7.22 -5.82
N LEU A 2 1.18 8.29 -5.88
CA LEU A 2 2.09 8.66 -4.78
C LEU A 2 1.42 8.88 -3.40
N PRO A 3 0.26 9.57 -3.29
CA PRO A 3 -0.42 9.73 -2.00
C PRO A 3 -0.85 8.40 -1.38
N MET A 4 -1.25 7.44 -2.23
CA MET A 4 -1.62 6.10 -1.78
C MET A 4 -0.41 5.34 -1.24
N ALA A 5 0.72 5.36 -1.96
CA ALA A 5 1.95 4.69 -1.54
C ALA A 5 2.45 5.16 -0.16
N LEU A 6 2.26 6.44 0.16
CA LEU A 6 2.62 7.00 1.47
C LEU A 6 1.61 6.68 2.58
N LEU A 7 0.31 6.67 2.26
CA LEU A 7 -0.74 6.44 3.25
C LEU A 7 -0.95 4.96 3.57
N ARG A 8 -0.56 4.07 2.66
CA ARG A 8 -0.82 2.64 2.77
C ARG A 8 -0.20 1.97 4.01
N PRO A 9 1.08 2.22 4.37
CA PRO A 9 1.66 1.67 5.60
C PRO A 9 1.01 2.21 6.89
N LEU A 10 0.36 3.38 6.83
CA LEU A 10 -0.26 4.05 7.96
C LEU A 10 -1.72 3.63 8.18
N SER A 11 -2.50 3.50 7.10
CA SER A 11 -3.93 3.24 7.18
C SER A 11 -4.48 2.57 5.92
N GLY A 12 -5.16 1.45 6.13
CA GLY A 12 -5.84 0.70 5.06
C GLY A 12 -7.08 1.42 4.54
N SER A 13 -7.86 2.03 5.45
CA SER A 13 -9.08 2.77 5.09
C SER A 13 -8.76 4.08 4.36
N GLY A 14 -7.70 4.78 4.77
CA GLY A 14 -7.24 6.00 4.08
C GLY A 14 -6.74 5.70 2.67
N ALA A 15 -5.93 4.64 2.51
CA ALA A 15 -5.48 4.19 1.20
C ALA A 15 -6.64 3.70 0.31
N TYR A 16 -7.62 3.01 0.89
CA TYR A 16 -8.82 2.56 0.17
C TYR A 16 -9.67 3.74 -0.31
N GLY A 17 -9.79 4.82 0.48
CA GLY A 17 -10.47 6.05 0.06
C GLY A 17 -9.82 6.67 -1.18
N ILE A 18 -8.49 6.68 -1.25
CA ILE A 18 -7.75 7.18 -2.42
C ILE A 18 -7.96 6.28 -3.63
N LEU A 19 -7.88 4.96 -3.44
CA LEU A 19 -8.18 3.99 -4.51
C LEU A 19 -9.60 4.21 -5.05
N ALA A 20 -10.60 4.33 -4.18
CA ALA A 20 -11.98 4.57 -4.58
C ALA A 20 -12.11 5.88 -5.36
N SER A 21 -11.48 6.97 -4.92
CA SER A 21 -11.50 8.24 -5.65
C SER A 21 -10.86 8.16 -7.03
N ILE A 22 -9.82 7.33 -7.20
CA ILE A 22 -9.12 7.17 -8.49
C ILE A 22 -9.93 6.28 -9.44
N ILE A 23 -10.50 5.19 -8.93
CA ILE A 23 -11.32 4.27 -9.74
C ILE A 23 -12.64 4.93 -10.16
N GLN A 24 -13.23 5.77 -9.31
CA GLN A 24 -14.48 6.48 -9.59
C GLN A 24 -14.29 7.75 -10.41
N ASP A 25 -13.05 8.24 -10.58
CA ASP A 25 -12.75 9.41 -11.39
C ASP A 25 -12.93 9.07 -12.89
N PRO A 26 -13.82 9.77 -13.63
CA PRO A 26 -14.03 9.54 -15.05
C PRO A 26 -12.78 9.75 -15.92
N ALA A 27 -11.81 10.55 -15.46
CA ALA A 27 -10.58 10.82 -16.21
C ALA A 27 -9.53 9.71 -16.06
N THR A 28 -9.57 8.97 -14.95
CA THR A 28 -8.60 7.93 -14.64
C THR A 28 -9.23 6.54 -14.75
N GLY A 29 -10.32 6.28 -14.04
CA GLY A 29 -11.00 4.99 -14.07
C GLY A 29 -10.13 3.78 -13.67
N PRO A 30 -10.72 2.57 -13.66
CA PRO A 30 -10.02 1.35 -13.32
C PRO A 30 -9.07 0.84 -14.41
N ASP A 31 -9.40 1.06 -15.69
CA ASP A 31 -8.68 0.48 -16.85
C ASP A 31 -7.51 1.32 -17.36
N THR A 32 -7.02 2.26 -16.55
CA THR A 32 -5.81 3.03 -16.86
C THR A 32 -4.61 2.52 -16.09
N TYR A 33 -3.42 2.89 -16.57
CA TYR A 33 -2.16 2.66 -15.86
C TYR A 33 -2.23 3.03 -14.36
N ILE A 34 -2.81 4.20 -14.05
CA ILE A 34 -2.95 4.65 -12.66
C ILE A 34 -3.94 3.75 -11.90
N GLY A 35 -5.05 3.36 -12.52
CA GLY A 35 -6.04 2.42 -11.98
C GLY A 35 -5.44 1.05 -11.64
N TYR A 36 -4.65 0.48 -12.54
CA TYR A 36 -3.91 -0.76 -12.31
C TYR A 36 -2.88 -0.59 -11.19
N LEU A 37 -2.08 0.48 -11.22
CA LEU A 37 -1.06 0.74 -10.20
C LEU A 37 -1.65 0.86 -8.78
N VAL A 38 -2.73 1.61 -8.60
CA VAL A 38 -3.36 1.75 -7.28
C VAL A 38 -4.01 0.45 -6.82
N SER A 39 -4.57 -0.33 -7.74
CA SER A 39 -5.12 -1.66 -7.44
C SER A 39 -4.03 -2.64 -7.01
N THR A 40 -2.87 -2.62 -7.67
CA THR A 40 -1.70 -3.43 -7.28
C THR A 40 -1.16 -2.99 -5.92
N PHE A 41 -1.04 -1.68 -5.65
CA PHE A 41 -0.68 -1.20 -4.31
C PHE A 41 -1.63 -1.71 -3.23
N GLN A 42 -2.94 -1.70 -3.48
CA GLN A 42 -3.94 -2.22 -2.55
C GLN A 42 -3.77 -3.73 -2.32
N GLY A 43 -3.41 -4.51 -3.35
CA GLY A 43 -3.27 -5.96 -3.23
C GLY A 43 -1.93 -6.44 -2.66
N SER A 44 -0.86 -5.68 -2.82
CA SER A 44 0.52 -6.16 -2.61
C SER A 44 1.23 -5.58 -1.39
N THR A 45 0.61 -4.65 -0.65
CA THR A 45 1.24 -3.99 0.50
C THR A 45 0.32 -3.98 1.72
N GLU A 46 0.94 -3.90 2.89
CA GLU A 46 0.27 -3.99 4.17
C GLU A 46 0.14 -2.65 4.88
N THR A 47 -0.62 -2.66 5.97
CA THR A 47 -0.77 -1.49 6.87
C THR A 47 0.22 -1.61 8.04
N THR A 48 1.52 -1.54 7.75
CA THR A 48 2.61 -1.85 8.71
C THR A 48 2.43 -1.24 10.11
N PHE A 49 2.10 0.05 10.23
CA PHE A 49 1.92 0.66 11.54
C PHE A 49 0.66 0.18 12.26
N TYR A 50 -0.41 -0.08 11.51
CA TYR A 50 -1.65 -0.63 12.06
C TYR A 50 -1.44 -2.08 12.54
N VAL A 51 -0.80 -2.92 11.73
CA VAL A 51 -0.45 -4.31 12.09
C VAL A 51 0.43 -4.33 13.34
N LEU A 52 1.45 -3.47 13.42
CA LEU A 52 2.27 -3.34 14.63
C LEU A 52 1.43 -2.88 15.83
N ALA A 53 0.56 -1.88 15.70
CA ALA A 53 -0.23 -1.41 16.83
C ALA A 53 -1.23 -2.46 17.33
N VAL A 54 -1.99 -3.09 16.42
CA VAL A 54 -3.09 -3.98 16.77
C VAL A 54 -2.60 -5.39 17.07
N TYR A 55 -1.77 -5.98 16.21
CA TYR A 55 -1.42 -7.40 16.34
C TYR A 55 -0.35 -7.59 17.40
N PHE A 56 0.70 -6.75 17.42
CA PHE A 56 1.72 -6.84 18.47
C PHE A 56 1.16 -6.37 19.81
N GLY A 57 0.24 -5.40 19.81
CA GLY A 57 -0.50 -4.98 21.01
C GLY A 57 -1.33 -6.10 21.63
N ALA A 58 -2.04 -6.89 20.82
CA ALA A 58 -2.88 -8.01 21.28
C ALA A 58 -2.08 -9.11 21.99
N VAL A 59 -0.85 -9.38 21.55
CA VAL A 59 0.06 -10.36 22.18
C VAL A 59 1.16 -9.72 23.04
N GLN A 60 1.03 -8.43 23.37
CA GLN A 60 1.92 -7.68 24.27
C GLN A 60 3.41 -7.68 23.85
N ILE A 61 3.71 -7.73 22.55
CA ILE A 61 5.09 -7.64 22.06
C ILE A 61 5.61 -6.21 22.24
N ARG A 62 6.66 -6.06 23.05
CA ARG A 62 7.30 -4.75 23.33
C ARG A 62 8.51 -4.44 22.45
N ARG A 63 9.11 -5.44 21.79
CA ARG A 63 10.34 -5.27 20.98
C ARG A 63 10.01 -5.25 19.48
N VAL A 64 9.68 -4.07 18.96
CA VAL A 64 9.25 -3.90 17.55
C VAL A 64 10.37 -3.57 16.57
N ARG A 65 11.59 -3.21 17.01
CA ARG A 65 12.59 -2.55 16.17
C ARG A 65 12.93 -3.29 14.85
N HIS A 66 13.12 -4.61 14.90
CA HIS A 66 13.48 -5.38 13.71
C HIS A 66 12.26 -5.68 12.84
N ALA A 67 11.10 -5.89 13.47
CA ALA A 67 9.84 -6.12 12.77
C ALA A 67 9.42 -4.88 11.97
N LEU A 68 9.55 -3.68 12.57
CA LEU A 68 9.28 -2.42 11.91
C LEU A 68 10.19 -2.22 10.69
N ALA A 69 11.51 -2.41 10.86
CA ALA A 69 12.45 -2.27 9.75
C ALA A 69 12.14 -3.27 8.62
N ALA A 70 11.92 -4.55 8.95
CA ALA A 70 11.58 -5.58 7.98
C ALA A 70 10.27 -5.27 7.23
N ALA A 71 9.22 -4.86 7.96
CA ALA A 71 7.92 -4.54 7.37
C ALA A 71 7.98 -3.31 6.46
N LEU A 72 8.65 -2.23 6.87
CA LEU A 72 8.83 -1.06 6.01
C LEU A 72 9.67 -1.35 4.76
N THR A 73 10.69 -2.22 4.87
CA THR A 73 11.44 -2.65 3.68
C THR A 73 10.61 -3.53 2.75
N ALA A 74 9.72 -4.36 3.30
CA ALA A 74 8.80 -5.16 2.51
C ALA A 74 7.76 -4.29 1.79
N ASP A 75 7.19 -3.28 2.46
CA ASP A 75 6.29 -2.31 1.85
C ASP A 75 7.00 -1.53 0.73
N LEU A 76 8.23 -1.07 0.96
CA LEU A 76 9.02 -0.39 -0.05
C LEU A 76 9.29 -1.29 -1.27
N ALA A 77 9.67 -2.54 -1.03
CA ALA A 77 9.87 -3.53 -2.10
C ALA A 77 8.56 -3.78 -2.87
N GLY A 78 7.42 -3.88 -2.18
CA GLY A 78 6.11 -4.04 -2.79
C GLY A 78 5.71 -2.84 -3.65
N ILE A 79 5.97 -1.61 -3.19
CA ILE A 79 5.71 -0.39 -3.95
C ILE A 79 6.60 -0.35 -5.21
N VAL A 80 7.91 -0.62 -5.07
CA VAL A 80 8.84 -0.61 -6.21
C VAL A 80 8.48 -1.69 -7.22
N ALA A 81 8.18 -2.91 -6.75
CA ALA A 81 7.78 -4.02 -7.62
C ALA A 81 6.45 -3.71 -8.33
N ALA A 82 5.47 -3.17 -7.62
CA ALA A 82 4.20 -2.78 -8.22
C ALA A 82 4.40 -1.74 -9.33
N VAL A 83 5.18 -0.67 -9.09
CA VAL A 83 5.51 0.32 -10.12
C VAL A 83 6.21 -0.32 -11.32
N ALA A 84 7.23 -1.15 -11.08
CA ALA A 84 8.01 -1.77 -12.15
C ALA A 84 7.17 -2.74 -13.00
N ILE A 85 6.37 -3.59 -12.35
CA ILE A 85 5.53 -4.59 -13.03
C ILE A 85 4.40 -3.91 -13.80
N THR A 86 3.70 -2.94 -13.19
CA THR A 86 2.63 -2.25 -13.91
C THR A 86 3.17 -1.41 -15.06
N ALA A 87 4.36 -0.81 -14.92
CA ALA A 87 5.01 -0.10 -16.01
C ALA A 87 5.43 -1.03 -17.14
N TYR A 88 5.90 -2.24 -16.82
CA TYR A 88 6.28 -3.23 -17.83
C TYR A 88 5.07 -3.82 -18.58
N LEU A 89 3.95 -4.06 -17.88
CA LEU A 89 2.77 -4.72 -18.46
C LEU A 89 1.77 -3.76 -19.10
N PHE A 90 1.64 -2.55 -18.58
CA PHE A 90 0.57 -1.60 -18.91
C PHE A 90 1.08 -0.19 -19.26
N GLY A 91 2.40 0.01 -19.32
CA GLY A 91 3.05 1.27 -19.69
C GLY A 91 3.38 1.36 -21.17
#